data_AF-A0A644TGB9-F1
#
_entry.id   AF-A0A644TGB9-F1
#
_cell.length_a   1.000
_cell.length_b   1.000
_cell.length_c   1.000
_cell.angle_alpha   90.00
_cell.angle_beta   90.00
_cell.angle_gamma   90.00
#
_symmetry.space_group_name_H-M   'P 1'
#
loop_
_entity.id
_entity.type
_entity.pdbx_description
1 polymer ?
#
loop_
_entity_poly.entity_id
_entity_poly.type
_entity_poly.pdbx_seq_one_letter_code
_entity_poly.pdbx_strand_id
1 'polypeptide(L)'
;MHTAYCLFPKSLDQGLDWTFCMQHHHSFPPALVTTLSEGRVLGLDGKVILHDGRLLGDASKGYNASFESLDFFPNLNLPDEEYIDGTVAVLAAPYSNCYYHWMFDVLPRLHLLRQSGITCDKYLVNWDGLSFQTETLTMLGVPENKLIKSKPDLYLKAQRLVIPSLSTHAGYVPEWVCSSLRSELLCGMVSEPIEEFRKIYISRDDAIHRHVVNEKELITFLSDFGFSAVLPGSLSLAEQISIFSSAQVVIAPHGAGLTNLLFCNPGTKVIEFFSPNYVRHHYWWLANHLGLDYYYFEGLGDRPPRGISHFARTDNIEVSLDPANLIELYRKFIRIAEPIPKNNAATTTDWQHIALIEGCLSQPVAVALQWLVRQLPIRALVVELGTSSRRASVVIASALPPAGHFYYINELGDANCDVLNLCDMVFVNTKSDYQSVRQAILRWYPMLKIGGYMVFHNYGWLTGVKKAVLSFGLNGHFIAESLWCHRKADELLRR
;
A
#
# COMPACT_ATOMS: atom_id res chain seq x y z
N MET A 1 4.27 -0.44 20.21
CA MET A 1 4.19 0.49 19.06
C MET A 1 4.81 -0.20 17.86
N HIS A 2 4.14 -0.13 16.71
CA HIS A 2 4.63 -0.67 15.45
C HIS A 2 4.68 0.48 14.44
N THR A 3 5.78 0.59 13.69
CA THR A 3 5.96 1.65 12.67
C THR A 3 5.99 1.02 11.30
N ALA A 4 5.07 1.42 10.43
CA ALA A 4 5.06 1.02 9.03
C ALA A 4 5.74 2.10 8.17
N TYR A 5 6.41 1.68 7.10
CA TYR A 5 7.07 2.56 6.12
C TYR A 5 6.46 2.35 4.73
N CYS A 6 6.25 3.42 3.98
CA CYS A 6 5.67 3.37 2.64
C CYS A 6 6.63 3.88 1.57
N LEU A 7 6.65 3.18 0.43
CA LEU A 7 7.26 3.66 -0.81
C LEU A 7 6.42 4.81 -1.36
N PHE A 8 7.09 5.80 -1.95
CA PHE A 8 6.40 6.89 -2.64
C PHE A 8 5.50 6.37 -3.77
N PRO A 9 4.33 7.00 -3.99
CA PRO A 9 3.53 6.67 -5.15
C PRO A 9 4.25 7.15 -6.42
N LYS A 10 3.89 6.54 -7.55
CA LYS A 10 4.40 6.94 -8.86
C LYS A 10 3.40 7.90 -9.52
N SER A 11 3.88 8.90 -10.25
CA SER A 11 3.03 9.89 -10.94
C SER A 11 3.55 10.17 -12.35
N LEU A 12 2.66 10.66 -13.23
CA LEU A 12 3.04 11.29 -14.50
C LEU A 12 3.42 12.76 -14.32
N ASP A 13 2.96 13.39 -13.24
CA ASP A 13 3.20 14.80 -12.98
C ASP A 13 4.66 15.07 -12.56
N GLN A 14 5.12 16.30 -12.80
CA GLN A 14 6.43 16.75 -12.38
C GLN A 14 6.46 16.97 -10.86
N GLY A 15 6.78 15.90 -10.12
CA GLY A 15 6.86 15.90 -8.66
C GLY A 15 5.66 15.24 -7.98
N LEU A 16 5.79 15.00 -6.68
CA LEU A 16 4.75 14.35 -5.88
C LEU A 16 3.92 15.38 -5.15
N ASP A 17 2.61 15.11 -5.04
CA ASP A 17 1.73 15.90 -4.17
C ASP A 17 2.25 15.86 -2.73
N TRP A 18 2.17 16.99 -2.06
CA TRP A 18 2.75 17.16 -0.74
C TRP A 18 2.08 16.27 0.32
N THR A 19 0.83 15.85 0.10
CA THR A 19 0.12 14.89 0.94
C THR A 19 0.90 13.58 1.06
N PHE A 20 1.51 13.11 -0.03
CA PHE A 20 2.32 11.90 -0.03
C PHE A 20 3.73 12.12 0.56
N CYS A 21 4.26 13.35 0.46
CA CYS A 21 5.59 13.70 0.97
C CYS A 21 5.67 13.81 2.50
N MET A 22 4.54 14.01 3.19
CA MET A 22 4.54 14.16 4.66
C MET A 22 4.43 12.83 5.41
N GLN A 23 4.31 11.70 4.72
CA GLN A 23 3.63 10.52 5.26
C GLN A 23 4.36 9.18 5.03
N HIS A 24 5.71 9.19 5.04
CA HIS A 24 6.53 7.99 4.78
C HIS A 24 6.50 6.92 5.85
N HIS A 25 6.05 7.28 7.05
CA HIS A 25 5.89 6.32 8.14
C HIS A 25 4.78 6.73 9.07
N HIS A 26 4.15 5.74 9.70
CA HIS A 26 3.14 5.95 10.73
C HIS A 26 3.36 4.98 11.88
N SER A 27 3.32 5.50 13.10
CA SER A 27 3.46 4.70 14.32
C SER A 27 2.10 4.44 14.93
N PHE A 28 1.73 3.17 15.03
CA PHE A 28 0.46 2.74 15.59
C PHE A 28 0.59 2.49 17.10
N PRO A 29 -0.37 2.95 17.91
CA PRO A 29 -0.49 2.52 19.30
C PRO A 29 -0.80 1.01 19.33
N PRO A 30 -0.51 0.32 20.46
CA PRO A 30 -0.95 -1.07 20.64
C PRO A 30 -2.48 -1.18 20.50
N ALA A 31 -2.95 -2.17 19.73
CA ALA A 31 -4.35 -2.55 19.74
C ALA A 31 -4.63 -3.37 21.01
N LEU A 32 -5.74 -3.06 21.68
CA LEU A 32 -6.12 -3.69 22.95
C LEU A 32 -7.60 -4.05 22.96
N VAL A 33 -7.95 -4.96 23.86
CA VAL A 33 -9.33 -5.26 24.23
C VAL A 33 -9.45 -5.00 25.72
N THR A 34 -10.33 -4.08 26.10
CA THR A 34 -10.63 -3.78 27.51
C THR A 34 -12.04 -4.21 27.86
N THR A 35 -12.32 -4.32 29.16
CA THR A 35 -13.67 -4.66 29.64
C THR A 35 -14.10 -3.76 30.78
N LEU A 36 -15.38 -3.40 30.79
CA LEU A 36 -16.02 -2.64 31.86
C LEU A 36 -17.16 -3.46 32.45
N SER A 37 -17.13 -3.66 33.77
CA SER A 37 -18.30 -4.15 34.51
C SER A 37 -19.36 -3.06 34.57
N GLU A 38 -20.61 -3.43 34.31
CA GLU A 38 -21.74 -2.48 34.29
C GLU A 38 -21.50 -1.29 33.32
N GLY A 39 -20.75 -1.55 32.24
CA GLY A 39 -20.36 -0.55 31.25
C GLY A 39 -21.51 -0.11 30.36
N ARG A 40 -21.43 1.14 29.87
CA ARG A 40 -22.50 1.77 29.10
C ARG A 40 -22.07 2.21 27.71
N VAL A 41 -23.02 2.19 26.79
CA VAL A 41 -22.84 2.65 25.41
C VAL A 41 -23.99 3.55 24.98
N LEU A 42 -23.68 4.63 24.27
CA LEU A 42 -24.63 5.63 23.81
C LEU A 42 -24.56 5.83 22.29
N GLY A 43 -25.75 5.90 21.68
CA GLY A 43 -25.99 6.36 20.32
C GLY A 43 -25.51 5.42 19.21
N LEU A 44 -25.59 5.93 17.97
CA LEU A 44 -25.23 5.21 16.75
C LEU A 44 -23.76 4.76 16.74
N ASP A 45 -22.84 5.65 17.10
CA ASP A 45 -21.39 5.41 16.97
C ASP A 45 -20.81 4.54 18.08
N GLY A 46 -21.63 4.06 19.03
CA GLY A 46 -21.17 3.22 20.12
C GLY A 46 -20.29 3.94 21.13
N LYS A 47 -20.64 5.18 21.52
CA LYS A 47 -19.86 5.98 22.49
C LYS A 47 -19.85 5.30 23.85
N VAL A 48 -18.68 4.98 24.39
CA VAL A 48 -18.54 4.25 25.63
C VAL A 48 -18.49 5.20 26.83
N ILE A 49 -19.37 4.97 27.80
CA ILE A 49 -19.50 5.78 29.01
C ILE A 49 -19.02 4.96 30.23
N LEU A 50 -18.15 5.57 31.03
CA LEU A 50 -17.63 5.03 32.29
C LEU A 50 -18.67 5.16 33.42
N HIS A 51 -18.44 4.47 34.54
CA HIS A 51 -19.36 4.45 35.67
C HIS A 51 -19.62 5.85 36.29
N ASP A 52 -18.72 6.80 36.10
CA ASP A 52 -18.79 8.17 36.59
C ASP A 52 -19.37 9.16 35.56
N GLY A 53 -19.90 8.64 34.43
CA GLY A 53 -20.52 9.44 33.37
C GLY A 53 -19.54 10.02 32.35
N ARG A 54 -18.22 9.78 32.48
CA ARG A 54 -17.24 10.26 31.50
C ARG A 54 -17.16 9.35 30.26
N LEU A 55 -16.82 9.92 29.11
CA LEU A 55 -16.54 9.15 27.90
C LEU A 55 -15.15 8.51 27.94
N LEU A 56 -15.04 7.26 27.48
CA LEU A 56 -13.77 6.60 27.22
C LEU A 56 -13.26 7.04 25.84
N GLY A 57 -12.33 8.00 25.80
CA GLY A 57 -11.93 8.68 24.56
C GLY A 57 -11.37 7.78 23.45
N ASP A 58 -10.46 6.86 23.78
CA ASP A 58 -9.87 5.94 22.80
C ASP A 58 -10.91 5.03 22.13
N ALA A 59 -12.01 4.76 22.84
CA ALA A 59 -13.11 3.92 22.37
C ALA A 59 -14.27 4.73 21.75
N SER A 60 -14.29 6.05 21.91
CA SER A 60 -15.45 6.91 21.60
C SER A 60 -15.14 7.99 20.56
N LYS A 61 -14.10 7.81 19.75
CA LYS A 61 -13.61 8.82 18.77
C LYS A 61 -14.75 9.46 17.98
N GLY A 62 -14.81 10.79 17.97
CA GLY A 62 -15.57 11.58 16.99
C GLY A 62 -14.65 12.05 15.86
N TYR A 63 -15.21 12.35 14.69
CA TYR A 63 -14.43 12.99 13.63
C TYR A 63 -14.02 14.40 14.09
N ASN A 64 -12.73 14.73 14.03
CA ASN A 64 -12.14 16.01 14.49
C ASN A 64 -12.22 16.31 16.00
N ALA A 65 -12.60 15.37 16.85
CA ALA A 65 -12.44 15.56 18.29
C ALA A 65 -10.96 15.44 18.65
N SER A 66 -10.33 16.53 19.11
CA SER A 66 -9.05 16.41 19.82
C SER A 66 -9.30 15.58 21.10
N PHE A 67 -8.27 14.92 21.63
CA PHE A 67 -8.37 14.25 22.95
C PHE A 67 -8.91 15.17 24.05
N GLU A 68 -8.75 16.48 23.86
CA GLU A 68 -9.15 17.55 24.77
C GLU A 68 -10.63 17.93 24.65
N SER A 69 -11.34 17.52 23.59
CA SER A 69 -12.78 17.74 23.42
C SER A 69 -13.61 16.53 23.87
N LEU A 70 -13.14 15.77 24.87
CA LEU A 70 -13.98 14.82 25.58
C LEU A 70 -15.05 15.61 26.32
N ASP A 71 -16.17 15.80 25.64
CA ASP A 71 -17.34 16.47 26.17
C ASP A 71 -17.70 15.82 27.51
N PHE A 72 -17.44 16.56 28.58
CA PHE A 72 -18.09 16.32 29.85
C PHE A 72 -19.57 16.62 29.61
N PHE A 73 -20.43 15.61 29.69
CA PHE A 73 -21.88 15.77 29.53
C PHE A 73 -22.58 15.72 30.90
N PRO A 74 -22.45 16.76 31.76
CA PRO A 74 -23.10 16.73 33.06
C PRO A 74 -24.63 16.78 32.98
N ASN A 75 -25.20 17.15 31.82
CA ASN A 75 -26.62 17.43 31.65
C ASN A 75 -27.23 16.80 30.37
N LEU A 76 -26.72 15.65 29.89
CA LEU A 76 -27.41 14.97 28.79
C LEU A 76 -28.74 14.42 29.33
N ASN A 77 -29.87 14.79 28.72
CA ASN A 77 -31.09 14.01 28.83
C ASN A 77 -30.83 12.68 28.12
N LEU A 78 -30.37 11.70 28.89
CA LEU A 78 -30.10 10.37 28.38
C LEU A 78 -31.44 9.69 28.03
N PRO A 79 -31.48 8.92 26.92
CA PRO A 79 -32.60 8.03 26.65
C PRO A 79 -32.81 7.03 27.79
N ASP A 80 -33.93 6.29 27.74
CA ASP A 80 -34.17 5.19 28.69
C ASP A 80 -33.07 4.13 28.59
N GLU A 81 -32.53 3.72 29.74
CA GLU A 81 -31.45 2.74 29.82
C GLU A 81 -31.97 1.32 29.54
N GLU A 82 -31.45 0.70 28.48
CA GLU A 82 -31.67 -0.71 28.16
C GLU A 82 -30.60 -1.56 28.84
N TYR A 83 -30.98 -2.40 29.82
CA TYR A 83 -30.05 -3.29 30.50
C TYR A 83 -29.98 -4.67 29.85
N ILE A 84 -28.75 -5.17 29.65
CA ILE A 84 -28.46 -6.53 29.18
C ILE A 84 -27.68 -7.29 30.25
N ASP A 85 -28.28 -8.36 30.76
CA ASP A 85 -27.62 -9.32 31.64
C ASP A 85 -26.73 -10.28 30.81
N GLY A 86 -25.54 -9.80 30.44
CA GLY A 86 -24.58 -10.57 29.67
C GLY A 86 -23.38 -9.76 29.19
N THR A 87 -22.54 -10.42 28.38
CA THR A 87 -21.33 -9.85 27.79
C THR A 87 -21.61 -9.28 26.41
N VAL A 88 -21.50 -7.96 26.27
CA VAL A 88 -21.73 -7.23 25.02
C VAL A 88 -20.41 -6.68 24.48
N ALA A 89 -20.05 -7.04 23.25
CA ALA A 89 -18.92 -6.43 22.55
C ALA A 89 -19.35 -5.22 21.74
N VAL A 90 -18.61 -4.11 21.87
CA VAL A 90 -18.83 -2.90 21.05
C VAL A 90 -18.01 -3.04 19.76
N LEU A 91 -18.70 -3.22 18.63
CA LEU A 91 -18.11 -3.16 17.30
C LEU A 91 -18.38 -1.83 16.60
N ALA A 92 -19.44 -1.13 17.03
CA ALA A 92 -19.86 0.13 16.43
C ALA A 92 -18.74 1.17 16.37
N ALA A 93 -18.72 1.92 15.27
CA ALA A 93 -17.77 2.97 14.95
C ALA A 93 -18.43 4.06 14.08
N PRO A 94 -17.92 5.30 14.08
CA PRO A 94 -18.42 6.36 13.21
C PRO A 94 -18.36 6.02 11.71
N TYR A 95 -19.34 6.52 10.93
CA TYR A 95 -19.42 6.38 9.47
C TYR A 95 -19.46 4.95 8.94
N SER A 96 -19.94 4.00 9.73
CA SER A 96 -20.02 2.59 9.37
C SER A 96 -21.01 2.26 8.23
N ASN A 97 -21.78 3.24 7.76
CA ASN A 97 -22.55 3.17 6.52
C ASN A 97 -21.66 3.30 5.26
N CYS A 98 -20.42 3.76 5.41
CA CYS A 98 -19.41 3.80 4.37
C CYS A 98 -18.61 2.48 4.35
N TYR A 99 -18.51 1.86 3.18
CA TYR A 99 -17.84 0.58 3.00
C TYR A 99 -16.38 0.56 3.53
N TYR A 100 -15.62 1.64 3.34
CA TYR A 100 -14.25 1.76 3.86
C TYR A 100 -14.20 1.66 5.40
N HIS A 101 -15.03 2.45 6.09
CA HIS A 101 -15.05 2.50 7.55
C HIS A 101 -15.59 1.20 8.14
N TRP A 102 -16.59 0.59 7.49
CA TRP A 102 -17.02 -0.74 7.87
C TRP A 102 -15.87 -1.75 7.82
N MET A 103 -15.17 -1.82 6.69
CA MET A 103 -14.09 -2.78 6.48
C MET A 103 -12.90 -2.56 7.42
N PHE A 104 -12.50 -1.31 7.67
CA PHE A 104 -11.24 -1.03 8.39
C PHE A 104 -11.41 -0.55 9.85
N ASP A 105 -12.60 -0.11 10.26
CA ASP A 105 -12.86 0.37 11.63
C ASP A 105 -13.77 -0.56 12.44
N VAL A 106 -14.72 -1.24 11.78
CA VAL A 106 -15.69 -2.13 12.45
C VAL A 106 -15.19 -3.57 12.45
N LEU A 107 -15.00 -4.16 11.27
CA LEU A 107 -14.68 -5.59 11.14
C LEU A 107 -13.40 -6.02 11.87
N PRO A 108 -12.29 -5.23 11.90
CA PRO A 108 -11.07 -5.67 12.57
C PRO A 108 -11.23 -5.82 14.09
N ARG A 109 -12.27 -5.21 14.67
CA ARG A 109 -12.60 -5.39 16.10
C ARG A 109 -13.03 -6.82 16.39
N LEU A 110 -13.65 -7.53 15.43
CA LEU A 110 -13.95 -8.97 15.57
C LEU A 110 -12.66 -9.80 15.68
N HIS A 111 -11.64 -9.46 14.89
CA HIS A 111 -10.34 -10.12 14.98
C HIS A 111 -9.71 -9.96 16.36
N LEU A 112 -9.73 -8.74 16.91
CA LEU A 112 -9.23 -8.47 18.26
C LEU A 112 -10.01 -9.24 19.34
N LEU A 113 -11.34 -9.34 19.22
CA LEU A 113 -12.16 -10.14 20.13
C LEU A 113 -11.75 -11.62 20.10
N ARG A 114 -11.58 -12.19 18.90
CA ARG A 114 -11.13 -13.59 18.76
C ARG A 114 -9.76 -13.80 19.40
N GLN A 115 -8.81 -12.88 19.17
CA GLN A 115 -7.49 -12.94 19.78
C GLN A 115 -7.51 -12.81 21.31
N SER A 116 -8.47 -12.06 21.85
CA SER A 116 -8.61 -11.89 23.31
C SER A 116 -9.12 -13.15 24.03
N GLY A 117 -9.77 -14.08 23.31
CA GLY A 117 -10.42 -15.25 23.89
C GLY A 117 -11.67 -14.94 24.71
N ILE A 118 -12.16 -13.69 24.71
CA ILE A 118 -13.37 -13.30 25.43
C ILE A 118 -14.60 -13.72 24.63
N THR A 119 -15.42 -14.59 25.22
CA THR A 119 -16.73 -14.96 24.65
C THR A 119 -17.73 -13.83 24.86
N CYS A 120 -18.45 -13.47 23.80
CA CYS A 120 -19.50 -12.46 23.83
C CYS A 120 -20.88 -13.09 23.52
N ASP A 121 -21.88 -12.67 24.29
CA ASP A 121 -23.27 -13.07 24.10
C ASP A 121 -23.89 -12.27 22.94
N LYS A 122 -23.55 -10.98 22.87
CA LYS A 122 -24.05 -10.04 21.87
C LYS A 122 -22.95 -9.14 21.31
N TYR A 123 -23.19 -8.63 20.10
CA TYR A 123 -22.34 -7.65 19.42
C TYR A 123 -23.15 -6.41 19.08
N LEU A 124 -22.78 -5.27 19.66
CA LEU A 124 -23.35 -3.97 19.28
C LEU A 124 -22.66 -3.47 18.02
N VAL A 125 -23.43 -3.28 16.95
CA VAL A 125 -22.93 -2.94 15.61
C VAL A 125 -23.76 -1.84 14.96
N ASN A 126 -23.12 -1.00 14.15
CA ASN A 126 -23.84 -0.11 13.24
C ASN A 126 -24.64 -0.93 12.25
N TRP A 127 -25.88 -0.53 11.98
CA TRP A 127 -26.73 -1.30 11.09
C TRP A 127 -27.65 -0.42 10.27
N ASP A 128 -27.39 -0.38 8.97
CA ASP A 128 -28.21 0.29 7.97
C ASP A 128 -28.88 -0.72 7.02
N GLY A 129 -28.66 -2.03 7.27
CA GLY A 129 -29.19 -3.10 6.41
C GLY A 129 -28.52 -3.16 5.03
N LEU A 130 -27.32 -2.60 4.90
CA LEU A 130 -26.57 -2.61 3.64
C LEU A 130 -26.03 -4.03 3.37
N SER A 131 -26.02 -4.44 2.10
CA SER A 131 -25.62 -5.79 1.68
C SER A 131 -24.24 -6.17 2.21
N PHE A 132 -23.25 -5.28 2.08
CA PHE A 132 -21.89 -5.53 2.58
C PHE A 132 -21.84 -5.77 4.10
N GLN A 133 -22.73 -5.15 4.90
CA GLN A 133 -22.77 -5.37 6.35
C GLN A 133 -23.20 -6.80 6.65
N THR A 134 -24.29 -7.25 6.01
CA THR A 134 -24.82 -8.60 6.16
C THR A 134 -23.85 -9.66 5.63
N GLU A 135 -23.31 -9.46 4.44
CA GLU A 135 -22.43 -10.43 3.77
C GLU A 135 -21.13 -10.62 4.52
N THR A 136 -20.47 -9.53 4.94
CA THR A 136 -19.21 -9.62 5.72
C THR A 136 -19.42 -10.29 7.07
N LEU A 137 -20.47 -9.94 7.83
CA LEU A 137 -20.75 -10.60 9.12
C LEU A 137 -21.06 -12.08 8.95
N THR A 138 -21.80 -12.44 7.90
CA THR A 138 -22.11 -13.83 7.56
C THR A 138 -20.83 -14.61 7.23
N MET A 139 -19.96 -14.07 6.37
CA MET A 139 -18.66 -14.67 6.04
C MET A 139 -17.76 -14.82 7.27
N LEU A 140 -17.83 -13.87 8.20
CA LEU A 140 -17.10 -13.90 9.46
C LEU A 140 -17.81 -14.76 10.55
N GLY A 141 -18.90 -15.43 10.21
CA GLY A 141 -19.60 -16.35 11.12
C GLY A 141 -20.23 -15.64 12.33
N VAL A 142 -20.61 -14.37 12.21
CA VAL A 142 -21.33 -13.63 13.25
C VAL A 142 -22.84 -13.85 13.07
N PRO A 143 -23.51 -14.56 14.00
CA PRO A 143 -24.94 -14.84 13.86
C PRO A 143 -25.81 -13.59 14.00
N GLU A 144 -26.81 -13.42 13.14
CA GLU A 144 -27.71 -12.25 13.20
C GLU A 144 -28.43 -12.14 14.55
N ASN A 145 -28.81 -13.27 15.16
CA ASN A 145 -29.47 -13.29 16.48
C ASN A 145 -28.56 -12.82 17.63
N LYS A 146 -27.25 -12.65 17.41
CA LYS A 146 -26.32 -12.06 18.38
C LYS A 146 -26.14 -10.55 18.19
N LEU A 147 -26.69 -9.96 17.14
CA LEU A 147 -26.53 -8.54 16.86
C LEU A 147 -27.46 -7.68 17.72
N ILE A 148 -26.90 -6.60 18.26
CA ILE A 148 -27.64 -5.44 18.77
C ILE A 148 -27.39 -4.33 17.76
N LYS A 149 -28.46 -3.85 17.12
CA LYS A 149 -28.39 -2.82 16.07
C LYS A 149 -28.35 -1.45 16.75
N SER A 150 -27.32 -0.65 16.46
CA SER A 150 -27.22 0.70 17.00
C SER A 150 -28.35 1.60 16.48
N LYS A 151 -28.84 2.52 17.31
CA LYS A 151 -29.87 3.51 16.96
C LYS A 151 -29.56 4.87 17.62
N PRO A 152 -30.10 6.01 17.11
CA PRO A 152 -29.78 7.33 17.64
C PRO A 152 -30.06 7.50 19.13
N ASP A 153 -31.14 6.88 19.62
CA ASP A 153 -31.63 6.90 20.99
C ASP A 153 -31.14 5.69 21.82
N LEU A 154 -30.15 4.93 21.33
CA LEU A 154 -29.60 3.80 22.09
C LEU A 154 -28.90 4.32 23.34
N TYR A 155 -29.33 3.85 24.51
CA TYR A 155 -28.55 3.95 25.74
C TYR A 155 -28.55 2.58 26.42
N LEU A 156 -27.44 1.86 26.28
CA LEU A 156 -27.34 0.47 26.65
C LEU A 156 -26.37 0.29 27.80
N LYS A 157 -26.77 -0.48 28.81
CA LYS A 157 -25.91 -0.96 29.90
C LYS A 157 -25.80 -2.47 29.83
N ALA A 158 -24.59 -3.01 29.97
CA ALA A 158 -24.35 -4.44 30.00
C ALA A 158 -23.64 -4.87 31.27
N GLN A 159 -23.95 -6.08 31.77
CA GLN A 159 -23.23 -6.70 32.89
C GLN A 159 -21.72 -6.64 32.67
N ARG A 160 -21.28 -6.98 31.46
CA ARG A 160 -19.90 -6.83 31.01
C ARG A 160 -19.85 -6.25 29.60
N LEU A 161 -19.25 -5.08 29.47
CA LEU A 161 -18.96 -4.48 28.17
C LEU A 161 -17.54 -4.83 27.74
N VAL A 162 -17.36 -5.30 26.50
CA VAL A 162 -16.06 -5.62 25.89
C VAL A 162 -15.79 -4.62 24.79
N ILE A 163 -14.62 -3.99 24.83
CA ILE A 163 -14.31 -2.81 24.02
C ILE A 163 -12.97 -3.05 23.32
N PRO A 164 -12.99 -3.57 22.09
CA PRO A 164 -11.82 -3.58 21.22
C PRO A 164 -11.43 -2.17 20.79
N SER A 165 -10.13 -1.92 20.59
CA SER A 165 -9.64 -0.66 20.04
C SER A 165 -10.15 -0.40 18.63
N LEU A 166 -10.33 0.88 18.30
CA LEU A 166 -10.38 1.32 16.91
C LEU A 166 -8.99 1.19 16.30
N SER A 167 -8.88 0.40 15.23
CA SER A 167 -7.61 0.03 14.61
C SER A 167 -7.00 1.14 13.76
N THR A 168 -7.80 2.02 13.17
CA THR A 168 -7.28 3.09 12.31
C THR A 168 -7.00 4.37 13.08
N HIS A 169 -6.02 5.12 12.56
CA HIS A 169 -5.65 6.43 13.08
C HIS A 169 -5.47 7.39 11.91
N ALA A 170 -6.26 8.48 11.85
CA ALA A 170 -6.14 9.52 10.82
C ALA A 170 -6.10 9.03 9.35
N GLY A 171 -6.80 7.91 9.04
CA GLY A 171 -6.80 7.31 7.70
C GLY A 171 -5.71 6.24 7.48
N TYR A 172 -4.79 6.07 8.42
CA TYR A 172 -3.79 5.01 8.40
C TYR A 172 -4.36 3.71 8.96
N VAL A 173 -4.25 2.65 8.15
CA VAL A 173 -4.65 1.29 8.50
C VAL A 173 -3.41 0.47 8.89
N PRO A 174 -3.39 -0.23 10.04
CA PRO A 174 -2.28 -1.13 10.37
C PRO A 174 -2.17 -2.32 9.40
N GLU A 175 -0.96 -2.85 9.18
CA GLU A 175 -0.74 -4.03 8.33
C GLU A 175 -1.53 -5.25 8.81
N TRP A 176 -1.59 -5.46 10.14
CA TRP A 176 -2.29 -6.59 10.73
C TRP A 176 -3.78 -6.60 10.35
N VAL A 177 -4.43 -5.43 10.24
CA VAL A 177 -5.82 -5.30 9.80
C VAL A 177 -6.00 -5.84 8.39
N CYS A 178 -5.11 -5.44 7.48
CA CYS A 178 -5.16 -5.89 6.09
C CYS A 178 -4.97 -7.40 6.02
N SER A 179 -3.97 -7.92 6.73
CA SER A 179 -3.66 -9.36 6.75
C SER A 179 -4.78 -10.20 7.37
N SER A 180 -5.40 -9.74 8.47
CA SER A 180 -6.47 -10.47 9.15
C SER A 180 -7.74 -10.51 8.32
N LEU A 181 -8.17 -9.37 7.77
CA LEU A 181 -9.37 -9.32 6.94
C LEU A 181 -9.20 -10.15 5.67
N ARG A 182 -8.03 -10.09 5.03
CA ARG A 182 -7.72 -10.95 3.88
C ARG A 182 -7.80 -12.42 4.26
N SER A 183 -7.12 -12.81 5.35
CA SER A 183 -7.11 -14.21 5.77
C SER A 183 -8.51 -14.71 6.10
N GLU A 184 -9.36 -13.89 6.70
CA GLU A 184 -10.70 -14.29 7.13
C GLU A 184 -11.71 -14.27 5.97
N LEU A 185 -11.68 -13.27 5.09
CA LEU A 185 -12.64 -13.12 3.99
C LEU A 185 -12.27 -13.87 2.72
N LEU A 186 -10.98 -14.20 2.51
CA LEU A 186 -10.54 -15.07 1.43
C LEU A 186 -10.52 -16.56 1.83
N CYS A 187 -10.78 -16.88 3.11
CA CYS A 187 -10.75 -18.26 3.58
C CYS A 187 -11.78 -19.12 2.84
N GLY A 188 -11.31 -20.17 2.15
CA GLY A 188 -12.18 -21.06 1.37
C GLY A 188 -12.63 -20.49 0.02
N MET A 189 -12.20 -19.27 -0.33
CA MET A 189 -12.43 -18.67 -1.64
C MET A 189 -11.25 -19.02 -2.55
N VAL A 190 -11.38 -20.12 -3.30
CA VAL A 190 -10.48 -20.44 -4.41
C VAL A 190 -11.28 -20.30 -5.69
N SER A 191 -11.06 -19.20 -6.41
CA SER A 191 -11.59 -19.02 -7.76
C SER A 191 -10.43 -18.91 -8.74
N GLU A 192 -10.60 -19.57 -9.89
CA GLU A 192 -9.71 -19.34 -11.01
C GLU A 192 -9.83 -17.88 -11.46
N PRO A 193 -8.72 -17.22 -11.85
CA PRO A 193 -8.78 -15.84 -12.31
C PRO A 193 -9.74 -15.68 -13.48
N ILE A 194 -10.60 -14.67 -13.41
CA ILE A 194 -11.55 -14.34 -14.47
C ILE A 194 -10.86 -13.45 -15.49
N GLU A 195 -10.69 -13.95 -16.71
CA GLU A 195 -9.86 -13.30 -17.73
C GLU A 195 -10.41 -11.91 -18.15
N GLU A 196 -11.74 -11.77 -18.21
CA GLU A 196 -12.43 -10.50 -18.46
C GLU A 196 -12.08 -9.41 -17.44
N PHE A 197 -11.72 -9.78 -16.22
CA PHE A 197 -11.45 -8.86 -15.11
C PHE A 197 -9.96 -8.75 -14.76
N ARG A 198 -9.06 -9.14 -15.69
CA ARG A 198 -7.61 -8.89 -15.53
C ARG A 198 -7.27 -7.41 -15.48
N LYS A 199 -8.05 -6.57 -16.17
CA LYS A 199 -7.90 -5.13 -16.20
C LYS A 199 -9.26 -4.51 -15.93
N ILE A 200 -9.38 -3.78 -14.84
CA ILE A 200 -10.65 -3.20 -14.42
C ILE A 200 -10.56 -1.70 -14.26
N TYR A 201 -11.64 -1.03 -14.63
CA TYR A 201 -11.92 0.36 -14.27
C TYR A 201 -13.07 0.38 -13.26
N ILE A 202 -12.86 0.96 -12.09
CA ILE A 202 -13.91 1.10 -11.08
C ILE A 202 -14.70 2.35 -11.40
N SER A 203 -15.95 2.18 -11.82
CA SER A 203 -16.86 3.30 -12.02
C SER A 203 -17.41 3.82 -10.69
N ARG A 204 -17.81 5.10 -10.69
CA ARG A 204 -18.50 5.77 -9.58
C ARG A 204 -19.89 6.28 -9.97
N ASP A 205 -20.50 5.74 -11.02
CA ASP A 205 -21.82 6.16 -11.52
C ASP A 205 -22.92 6.09 -10.43
N ASP A 206 -22.76 5.21 -9.43
CA ASP A 206 -23.65 5.08 -8.27
C ASP A 206 -23.34 6.05 -7.10
N ALA A 207 -22.24 6.80 -7.17
CA ALA A 207 -21.81 7.69 -6.10
C ALA A 207 -22.51 9.05 -6.15
N ILE A 208 -22.56 9.75 -5.02
CA ILE A 208 -23.13 11.11 -4.95
C ILE A 208 -22.10 12.17 -5.43
N HIS A 209 -20.80 11.90 -5.26
CA HIS A 209 -19.72 12.87 -5.47
C HIS A 209 -18.45 12.23 -6.03
N ARG A 210 -17.53 13.10 -6.50
CA ARG A 210 -16.24 12.73 -7.10
C ARG A 210 -16.43 11.87 -8.35
N HIS A 211 -17.32 12.34 -9.23
CA HIS A 211 -17.56 11.73 -10.53
C HIS A 211 -16.43 12.07 -11.49
N VAL A 212 -16.13 11.15 -12.41
CA VAL A 212 -15.32 11.50 -13.58
C VAL A 212 -16.25 12.17 -14.59
N VAL A 213 -16.05 13.45 -14.89
CA VAL A 213 -16.96 14.25 -15.72
C VAL A 213 -17.09 13.67 -17.13
N ASN A 214 -15.99 13.18 -17.68
CA ASN A 214 -15.87 12.55 -18.99
C ASN A 214 -15.72 11.01 -18.90
N GLU A 215 -16.46 10.37 -17.99
CA GLU A 215 -16.32 8.92 -17.72
C GLU A 215 -16.68 8.05 -18.94
N LYS A 216 -17.67 8.45 -19.74
CA LYS A 216 -18.09 7.67 -20.92
C LYS A 216 -16.98 7.59 -21.96
N GLU A 217 -16.33 8.72 -22.23
CA GLU A 217 -15.20 8.81 -23.13
C GLU A 217 -14.00 8.02 -22.58
N LEU A 218 -13.76 8.10 -21.27
CA LEU A 218 -12.71 7.32 -20.60
C LEU A 218 -12.95 5.81 -20.68
N ILE A 219 -14.17 5.33 -20.40
CA ILE A 219 -14.52 3.90 -20.48
C ILE A 219 -14.34 3.39 -21.91
N THR A 220 -14.81 4.16 -22.90
CA THR A 220 -14.64 3.81 -24.33
C THR A 220 -13.17 3.70 -24.70
N PHE A 221 -12.36 4.68 -24.27
CA PHE A 221 -10.91 4.62 -24.47
C PHE A 221 -10.29 3.39 -23.81
N LEU A 222 -10.62 3.12 -22.55
CA LEU A 222 -10.05 2.01 -21.79
C LEU A 222 -10.48 0.64 -22.34
N SER A 223 -11.68 0.51 -22.89
CA SER A 223 -12.15 -0.74 -23.49
C SER A 223 -11.29 -1.21 -24.66
N ASP A 224 -10.73 -0.28 -25.45
CA ASP A 224 -9.80 -0.59 -26.55
C ASP A 224 -8.49 -1.22 -26.04
N PHE A 225 -8.18 -1.07 -24.75
CA PHE A 225 -7.02 -1.68 -24.08
C PHE A 225 -7.38 -2.93 -23.26
N GLY A 226 -8.61 -3.43 -23.41
CA GLY A 226 -9.13 -4.62 -22.75
C GLY A 226 -9.48 -4.42 -21.28
N PHE A 227 -9.88 -3.21 -20.89
CA PHE A 227 -10.44 -2.96 -19.56
C PHE A 227 -11.93 -3.22 -19.52
N SER A 228 -12.38 -3.79 -18.40
CA SER A 228 -13.79 -3.95 -18.06
C SER A 228 -14.18 -2.94 -17.00
N ALA A 229 -15.24 -2.17 -17.24
CA ALA A 229 -15.80 -1.27 -16.25
C ALA A 229 -16.60 -2.08 -15.21
N VAL A 230 -16.34 -1.83 -13.92
CA VAL A 230 -17.01 -2.50 -12.80
C VAL A 230 -17.63 -1.47 -11.88
N LEU A 231 -18.83 -1.76 -11.38
CA LEU A 231 -19.54 -0.93 -10.40
C LEU A 231 -19.69 -1.73 -9.10
N PRO A 232 -18.76 -1.61 -8.12
CA PRO A 232 -18.78 -2.48 -6.95
C PRO A 232 -20.07 -2.42 -6.14
N GLY A 233 -20.77 -1.29 -6.12
CA GLY A 233 -22.04 -1.13 -5.39
C GLY A 233 -23.19 -2.00 -5.92
N SER A 234 -23.11 -2.49 -7.16
CA SER A 234 -24.10 -3.41 -7.74
C SER A 234 -23.74 -4.89 -7.61
N LEU A 235 -22.60 -5.21 -6.99
CA LEU A 235 -22.05 -6.56 -6.88
C LEU A 235 -22.13 -7.09 -5.44
N SER A 236 -22.38 -8.38 -5.28
CA SER A 236 -22.16 -9.06 -4.00
C SER A 236 -20.67 -9.00 -3.62
N LEU A 237 -20.37 -9.10 -2.33
CA LEU A 237 -19.01 -9.17 -1.80
C LEU A 237 -18.24 -10.36 -2.40
N ALA A 238 -18.89 -11.50 -2.63
CA ALA A 238 -18.26 -12.66 -3.26
C ALA A 238 -17.82 -12.38 -4.72
N GLU A 239 -18.66 -11.66 -5.48
CA GLU A 239 -18.31 -11.18 -6.82
C GLU A 239 -17.19 -10.15 -6.78
N GLN A 240 -17.26 -9.18 -5.85
CA GLN A 240 -16.20 -8.20 -5.64
C GLN A 240 -14.87 -8.90 -5.32
N ILE A 241 -14.85 -9.87 -4.40
CA ILE A 241 -13.65 -10.66 -4.08
C ILE A 241 -13.11 -11.37 -5.33
N SER A 242 -13.97 -12.01 -6.11
CA SER A 242 -13.57 -12.78 -7.31
C SER A 242 -12.99 -11.89 -8.41
N ILE A 243 -13.61 -10.73 -8.66
CA ILE A 243 -13.15 -9.76 -9.65
C ILE A 243 -11.82 -9.15 -9.23
N PHE A 244 -11.72 -8.65 -7.99
CA PHE A 244 -10.52 -7.94 -7.54
C PHE A 244 -9.33 -8.87 -7.32
N SER A 245 -9.55 -10.13 -6.93
CA SER A 245 -8.48 -11.14 -6.90
C SER A 245 -8.00 -11.55 -8.30
N SER A 246 -8.83 -11.38 -9.33
CA SER A 246 -8.43 -11.62 -10.73
C SER A 246 -7.64 -10.45 -11.34
N ALA A 247 -7.82 -9.24 -10.82
CA ALA A 247 -7.28 -8.01 -11.38
C ALA A 247 -5.74 -7.91 -11.29
N GLN A 248 -5.11 -7.64 -12.43
CA GLN A 248 -3.70 -7.28 -12.57
C GLN A 248 -3.50 -5.77 -12.71
N VAL A 249 -4.52 -5.06 -13.20
CA VAL A 249 -4.54 -3.60 -13.30
C VAL A 249 -5.90 -3.08 -12.83
N VAL A 250 -5.89 -2.11 -11.93
CA VAL A 250 -7.06 -1.42 -11.41
C VAL A 250 -6.91 0.07 -11.67
N ILE A 251 -7.85 0.67 -12.38
CA ILE A 251 -7.95 2.12 -12.57
C ILE A 251 -9.21 2.60 -11.84
N ALA A 252 -9.11 3.67 -11.05
CA ALA A 252 -10.29 4.19 -10.36
C ALA A 252 -10.16 5.66 -9.96
N PRO A 253 -11.23 6.46 -10.03
CA PRO A 253 -11.34 7.68 -9.23
C PRO A 253 -11.39 7.40 -7.71
N HIS A 254 -10.83 8.33 -6.93
CA HIS A 254 -10.75 8.23 -5.47
C HIS A 254 -12.12 8.01 -4.80
N GLY A 255 -12.26 6.90 -4.07
CA GLY A 255 -13.43 6.64 -3.24
C GLY A 255 -13.58 5.20 -2.78
N ALA A 256 -14.67 4.91 -2.05
CA ALA A 256 -14.85 3.69 -1.28
C ALA A 256 -14.75 2.37 -2.09
N GLY A 257 -14.96 2.39 -3.41
CA GLY A 257 -14.76 1.23 -4.27
C GLY A 257 -13.31 0.68 -4.23
N LEU A 258 -12.32 1.55 -3.98
CA LEU A 258 -10.91 1.16 -3.81
C LEU A 258 -10.65 0.39 -2.51
N THR A 259 -11.61 0.29 -1.59
CA THR A 259 -11.53 -0.60 -0.42
C THR A 259 -11.28 -2.05 -0.86
N ASN A 260 -11.82 -2.44 -2.02
CA ASN A 260 -11.65 -3.77 -2.60
C ASN A 260 -10.23 -4.08 -3.10
N LEU A 261 -9.31 -3.10 -3.13
CA LEU A 261 -7.88 -3.39 -3.30
C LEU A 261 -7.39 -4.40 -2.26
N LEU A 262 -8.05 -4.45 -1.09
CA LEU A 262 -7.85 -5.47 -0.07
C LEU A 262 -7.86 -6.90 -0.62
N PHE A 263 -8.50 -7.18 -1.75
CA PHE A 263 -8.59 -8.52 -2.34
C PHE A 263 -7.64 -8.75 -3.52
N CYS A 264 -6.96 -7.71 -4.01
CA CYS A 264 -6.01 -7.83 -5.13
C CYS A 264 -4.78 -8.66 -4.77
N ASN A 265 -4.17 -9.28 -5.77
CA ASN A 265 -2.92 -10.00 -5.58
C ASN A 265 -1.72 -9.04 -5.48
N PRO A 266 -0.66 -9.36 -4.72
CA PRO A 266 0.56 -8.57 -4.74
C PRO A 266 1.10 -8.37 -6.16
N GLY A 267 1.57 -7.16 -6.45
CA GLY A 267 2.01 -6.76 -7.78
C GLY A 267 0.91 -6.25 -8.72
N THR A 268 -0.38 -6.32 -8.33
CA THR A 268 -1.45 -5.64 -9.06
C THR A 268 -1.13 -4.15 -9.15
N LYS A 269 -1.26 -3.60 -10.35
CA LYS A 269 -1.04 -2.18 -10.62
C LYS A 269 -2.30 -1.40 -10.30
N VAL A 270 -2.16 -0.29 -9.60
CA VAL A 270 -3.28 0.57 -9.22
C VAL A 270 -3.01 1.96 -9.75
N ILE A 271 -3.96 2.54 -10.49
CA ILE A 271 -3.91 3.93 -10.94
C ILE A 271 -5.12 4.64 -10.32
N GLU A 272 -4.86 5.52 -9.37
CA GLU A 272 -5.89 6.29 -8.69
C GLU A 272 -6.00 7.71 -9.24
N PHE A 273 -7.22 8.13 -9.60
CA PHE A 273 -7.51 9.49 -10.05
C PHE A 273 -7.99 10.36 -8.90
N PHE A 274 -7.42 11.56 -8.82
CA PHE A 274 -7.82 12.58 -7.85
C PHE A 274 -8.33 13.83 -8.54
N SER A 275 -9.23 14.56 -7.87
CA SER A 275 -9.40 15.97 -8.17
C SER A 275 -8.14 16.70 -7.66
N PRO A 276 -7.59 17.69 -8.41
CA PRO A 276 -6.46 18.50 -7.93
C PRO A 276 -6.70 19.13 -6.56
N ASN A 277 -7.97 19.38 -6.19
CA ASN A 277 -8.36 19.97 -4.93
C ASN A 277 -8.62 18.95 -3.81
N TYR A 278 -8.49 17.65 -4.08
CA TYR A 278 -8.81 16.62 -3.09
C TYR A 278 -7.95 15.36 -3.27
N VAL A 279 -6.73 15.41 -2.73
CA VAL A 279 -5.80 14.26 -2.67
C VAL A 279 -5.82 13.66 -1.27
N ARG A 280 -5.89 12.32 -1.18
CA ARG A 280 -5.90 11.56 0.07
C ARG A 280 -5.01 10.32 -0.04
N HIS A 281 -4.35 9.98 1.07
CA HIS A 281 -3.33 8.94 1.10
C HIS A 281 -3.85 7.52 1.37
N HIS A 282 -5.15 7.34 1.64
CA HIS A 282 -5.70 6.11 2.21
C HIS A 282 -5.38 4.86 1.38
N TYR A 283 -5.61 4.89 0.06
CA TYR A 283 -5.44 3.71 -0.77
C TYR A 283 -4.00 3.51 -1.23
N TRP A 284 -3.20 4.57 -1.34
CA TRP A 284 -1.73 4.46 -1.44
C TRP A 284 -1.13 3.73 -0.22
N TRP A 285 -1.59 4.09 0.97
CA TRP A 285 -1.17 3.44 2.21
C TRP A 285 -1.58 1.96 2.23
N LEU A 286 -2.82 1.66 1.86
CA LEU A 286 -3.33 0.29 1.72
C LEU A 286 -2.51 -0.52 0.70
N ALA A 287 -2.21 0.08 -0.46
CA ALA A 287 -1.43 -0.54 -1.52
C ALA A 287 -0.02 -0.96 -1.05
N ASN A 288 0.62 -0.16 -0.19
CA ASN A 288 1.92 -0.50 0.38
C ASN A 288 1.87 -1.77 1.26
N HIS A 289 0.86 -1.90 2.11
CA HIS A 289 0.68 -3.10 2.94
C HIS A 289 0.43 -4.36 2.11
N LEU A 290 -0.27 -4.19 1.00
CA LEU A 290 -0.68 -5.28 0.11
C LEU A 290 0.37 -5.61 -0.96
N GLY A 291 1.46 -4.84 -1.03
CA GLY A 291 2.49 -5.01 -2.06
C GLY A 291 1.99 -4.71 -3.47
N LEU A 292 1.07 -3.76 -3.62
CA LEU A 292 0.55 -3.32 -4.92
C LEU A 292 1.47 -2.27 -5.54
N ASP A 293 1.48 -2.21 -6.87
CA ASP A 293 2.26 -1.24 -7.63
C ASP A 293 1.42 0.02 -7.88
N TYR A 294 1.53 0.99 -6.98
CA TYR A 294 0.61 2.14 -6.92
C TYR A 294 1.09 3.37 -7.70
N TYR A 295 0.18 3.90 -8.48
CA TYR A 295 0.29 5.12 -9.28
C TYR A 295 -0.88 6.04 -8.94
N TYR A 296 -0.67 7.34 -9.08
CA TYR A 296 -1.77 8.30 -9.06
C TYR A 296 -1.66 9.28 -10.22
N PHE A 297 -2.80 9.89 -10.53
CA PHE A 297 -2.92 10.93 -11.53
C PHE A 297 -3.95 11.97 -11.05
N GLU A 298 -3.59 13.24 -11.14
CA GLU A 298 -4.51 14.34 -10.83
C GLU A 298 -5.25 14.76 -12.11
N GLY A 299 -6.57 14.96 -11.99
CA GLY A 299 -7.39 15.47 -13.08
C GLY A 299 -6.98 16.88 -13.53
N LEU A 300 -7.63 17.37 -14.57
CA LEU A 300 -7.47 18.75 -15.03
C LEU A 300 -7.98 19.73 -13.96
N GLY A 301 -7.27 20.84 -13.81
CA GLY A 301 -7.64 21.91 -12.88
C GLY A 301 -6.42 22.57 -12.23
N ASP A 302 -6.67 23.66 -11.51
CA ASP A 302 -5.64 24.35 -10.75
C ASP A 302 -5.28 23.57 -9.48
N ARG A 303 -3.98 23.47 -9.21
CA ARG A 303 -3.47 22.82 -8.01
C ARG A 303 -3.38 23.82 -6.85
N PRO A 304 -3.79 23.45 -5.62
CA PRO A 304 -3.52 24.28 -4.46
C PRO A 304 -2.02 24.52 -4.25
N PRO A 305 -1.64 25.66 -3.65
CA PRO A 305 -0.28 25.84 -3.16
C PRO A 305 0.13 24.73 -2.18
N ARG A 306 1.41 24.35 -2.22
CA ARG A 306 1.98 23.31 -1.36
C ARG A 306 1.67 23.57 0.13
N GLY A 307 1.18 22.55 0.82
CA GLY A 307 0.83 22.61 2.24
C GLY A 307 -0.58 23.14 2.54
N ILE A 308 -1.33 23.55 1.52
CA ILE A 308 -2.74 23.92 1.64
C ILE A 308 -3.57 22.76 1.10
N SER A 309 -4.34 22.11 1.99
CA SER A 309 -5.35 21.13 1.55
C SER A 309 -6.65 21.86 1.32
N HIS A 310 -7.14 21.90 0.07
CA HIS A 310 -8.55 22.15 -0.14
C HIS A 310 -9.33 20.94 0.38
N PHE A 311 -10.29 21.17 1.28
CA PHE A 311 -11.19 20.12 1.76
C PHE A 311 -12.40 20.00 0.82
N ALA A 312 -12.17 20.11 -0.48
CA ALA A 312 -13.20 20.01 -1.51
C ALA A 312 -13.56 18.53 -1.74
N ARG A 313 -14.01 17.88 -0.66
CA ARG A 313 -14.26 16.43 -0.55
C ARG A 313 -15.16 15.87 -1.64
N THR A 314 -15.93 16.73 -2.30
CA THR A 314 -16.99 16.38 -3.24
C THR A 314 -16.62 16.64 -4.70
N ASP A 315 -15.49 17.29 -4.97
CA ASP A 315 -15.14 17.76 -6.31
C ASP A 315 -15.05 16.63 -7.32
N ASN A 316 -15.63 16.86 -8.49
CA ASN A 316 -15.53 15.97 -9.64
C ASN A 316 -14.13 16.05 -10.24
N ILE A 317 -13.84 15.07 -11.10
CA ILE A 317 -12.54 14.84 -11.72
C ILE A 317 -12.74 14.91 -13.22
N GLU A 318 -11.96 15.72 -13.92
CA GLU A 318 -11.90 15.67 -15.37
C GLU A 318 -10.57 15.02 -15.77
N VAL A 319 -10.61 13.92 -16.51
CA VAL A 319 -9.39 13.19 -16.88
C VAL A 319 -8.93 13.65 -18.26
N SER A 320 -7.66 14.06 -18.37
CA SER A 320 -7.09 14.39 -19.68
C SER A 320 -7.03 13.14 -20.56
N LEU A 321 -7.80 13.15 -21.64
CA LEU A 321 -7.76 12.08 -22.66
C LEU A 321 -6.78 12.38 -23.79
N ASP A 322 -5.81 13.27 -23.58
CA ASP A 322 -4.75 13.49 -24.55
C ASP A 322 -4.07 12.15 -24.86
N PRO A 323 -4.07 11.70 -26.14
CA PRO A 323 -3.43 10.46 -26.52
C PRO A 323 -1.99 10.38 -26.05
N ALA A 324 -1.24 11.49 -25.95
CA ALA A 324 0.13 11.46 -25.43
C ALA A 324 0.18 11.08 -23.94
N ASN A 325 -0.64 11.70 -23.08
CA ASN A 325 -0.71 11.41 -21.65
C ASN A 325 -1.25 10.00 -21.39
N LEU A 326 -2.25 9.58 -22.14
CA LEU A 326 -2.84 8.24 -22.01
C LEU A 326 -1.96 7.15 -22.60
N ILE A 327 -1.26 7.41 -23.71
CA ILE A 327 -0.24 6.51 -24.25
C ILE A 327 0.94 6.45 -23.29
N GLU A 328 1.29 7.54 -22.61
CA GLU A 328 2.34 7.54 -21.59
C GLU A 328 1.90 6.80 -20.32
N LEU A 329 0.67 7.00 -19.85
CA LEU A 329 0.01 6.19 -18.82
C LEU A 329 0.04 4.70 -19.22
N TYR A 330 -0.31 4.40 -20.47
CA TYR A 330 -0.31 3.04 -21.00
C TYR A 330 1.10 2.45 -21.11
N ARG A 331 2.07 3.21 -21.64
CA ARG A 331 3.46 2.78 -21.86
C ARG A 331 4.25 2.66 -20.55
N LYS A 332 4.09 3.61 -19.63
CA LYS A 332 4.79 3.64 -18.34
C LYS A 332 4.15 2.70 -17.33
N PHE A 333 2.82 2.56 -17.34
CA PHE A 333 2.10 1.88 -16.26
C PHE A 333 1.36 0.62 -16.69
N ILE A 334 0.78 0.55 -17.90
CA ILE A 334 -0.09 -0.55 -18.34
C ILE A 334 0.63 -1.57 -19.23
N ARG A 335 1.90 -1.38 -19.60
CA ARG A 335 2.77 -2.49 -20.02
C ARG A 335 2.87 -3.46 -18.83
N ILE A 336 1.90 -4.38 -18.76
CA ILE A 336 2.11 -5.74 -18.30
C ILE A 336 3.44 -6.10 -18.93
N ALA A 337 4.47 -6.31 -18.12
CA ALA A 337 5.63 -7.01 -18.61
C ALA A 337 5.05 -8.28 -19.22
N GLU A 338 4.97 -8.35 -20.55
CA GLU A 338 4.51 -9.55 -21.22
C GLU A 338 5.28 -10.67 -20.54
N PRO A 339 4.58 -11.68 -20.00
CA PRO A 339 5.29 -12.80 -19.45
C PRO A 339 6.20 -13.28 -20.58
N ILE A 340 7.52 -13.21 -20.36
CA ILE A 340 8.43 -14.05 -21.12
C ILE A 340 7.77 -15.42 -21.01
N PRO A 341 7.37 -16.04 -22.14
CA PRO A 341 6.55 -17.23 -22.10
C PRO A 341 7.19 -18.18 -21.09
N LYS A 342 6.41 -18.60 -20.09
CA LYS A 342 6.81 -19.66 -19.16
C LYS A 342 6.86 -20.97 -19.94
N ASN A 343 7.83 -21.10 -20.82
CA ASN A 343 8.40 -22.39 -21.11
C ASN A 343 9.33 -22.71 -19.94
N ASN A 344 8.72 -23.42 -18.99
CA ASN A 344 9.37 -24.23 -17.96
C ASN A 344 10.15 -23.49 -16.87
N ALA A 345 9.59 -23.62 -15.67
CA ALA A 345 10.26 -23.77 -14.38
C ALA A 345 11.80 -23.66 -14.37
N ALA A 346 12.25 -22.67 -13.60
CA ALA A 346 13.51 -22.61 -12.88
C ALA A 346 14.30 -23.93 -12.79
N THR A 347 15.38 -24.03 -13.55
CA THR A 347 16.66 -24.60 -13.13
C THR A 347 17.76 -24.00 -14.04
N THR A 348 18.89 -23.59 -13.46
CA THR A 348 20.27 -23.45 -13.97
C THR A 348 20.66 -23.22 -15.48
N THR A 349 19.77 -23.02 -16.45
CA THR A 349 20.11 -23.22 -17.89
C THR A 349 19.83 -22.06 -18.87
N ASP A 350 19.73 -20.80 -18.44
CA ASP A 350 19.49 -19.67 -19.38
C ASP A 350 20.76 -18.93 -19.86
N TRP A 351 21.92 -19.56 -19.70
CA TRP A 351 23.19 -19.04 -20.26
C TRP A 351 23.17 -18.93 -21.77
N GLN A 352 22.31 -19.68 -22.47
CA GLN A 352 22.21 -19.62 -23.92
C GLN A 352 21.73 -18.24 -24.39
N HIS A 353 20.70 -17.68 -23.76
CA HIS A 353 20.21 -16.34 -24.10
C HIS A 353 21.16 -15.24 -23.60
N ILE A 354 21.72 -15.37 -22.39
CA ILE A 354 22.67 -14.39 -21.84
C ILE A 354 23.98 -14.37 -22.66
N ALA A 355 24.43 -15.52 -23.16
CA ALA A 355 25.64 -15.61 -23.97
C ALA A 355 25.51 -14.88 -25.32
N LEU A 356 24.30 -14.85 -25.89
CA LEU A 356 24.00 -14.19 -27.17
C LEU A 356 23.93 -12.66 -27.07
N ILE A 357 23.79 -12.09 -25.87
CA ILE A 357 23.80 -10.63 -25.68
C ILE A 357 25.25 -10.17 -25.70
N GLU A 358 25.67 -9.44 -26.73
CA GLU A 358 27.00 -8.83 -26.78
C GLU A 358 27.24 -7.99 -25.51
N GLY A 359 28.46 -7.94 -24.98
CA GLY A 359 28.77 -7.10 -23.81
C GLY A 359 30.01 -7.52 -23.03
N CYS A 360 30.55 -6.59 -22.24
CA CYS A 360 31.84 -6.74 -21.56
C CYS A 360 31.78 -7.55 -20.25
N LEU A 361 30.63 -8.14 -19.88
CA LEU A 361 30.47 -8.91 -18.65
C LEU A 361 30.78 -10.40 -18.92
N SER A 362 31.95 -10.87 -18.48
CA SER A 362 32.35 -12.27 -18.64
C SER A 362 31.41 -13.22 -17.90
N GLN A 363 31.33 -14.47 -18.36
CA GLN A 363 30.44 -15.47 -17.74
C GLN A 363 30.74 -15.71 -16.26
N PRO A 364 31.99 -15.88 -15.79
CA PRO A 364 32.29 -16.01 -14.36
C PRO A 364 31.83 -14.81 -13.53
N VAL A 365 31.99 -13.59 -14.07
CA VAL A 365 31.55 -12.35 -13.41
C VAL A 365 30.02 -12.27 -13.36
N ALA A 366 29.34 -12.68 -14.42
CA ALA A 366 27.88 -12.73 -14.47
C ALA A 366 27.31 -13.73 -13.47
N VAL A 367 27.92 -14.92 -13.31
CA VAL A 367 27.53 -15.92 -12.29
C VAL A 367 27.65 -15.32 -10.88
N ALA A 368 28.78 -14.69 -10.58
CA ALA A 368 29.01 -14.07 -9.28
C ALA A 368 28.02 -12.92 -8.99
N LEU A 369 27.69 -12.12 -10.01
CA LEU A 369 26.68 -11.07 -9.90
C LEU A 369 25.30 -11.65 -9.58
N GLN A 370 24.87 -12.71 -10.26
CA GLN A 370 23.61 -13.39 -9.93
C GLN A 370 23.62 -13.95 -8.51
N TRP A 371 24.72 -14.56 -8.09
CA TRP A 371 24.85 -15.11 -6.76
C TRP A 371 24.62 -14.03 -5.68
N LEU A 372 25.25 -12.86 -5.85
CA LEU A 372 25.07 -11.73 -4.92
C LEU A 372 23.63 -11.21 -4.92
N VAL A 373 23.01 -11.04 -6.09
CA VAL A 373 21.62 -10.55 -6.20
C VAL A 373 20.65 -11.50 -5.50
N ARG A 374 20.88 -12.82 -5.58
CA ARG A 374 20.07 -13.82 -4.87
C ARG A 374 20.21 -13.78 -3.34
N GLN A 375 21.24 -13.14 -2.80
CA GLN A 375 21.41 -12.95 -1.34
C GLN A 375 20.61 -11.75 -0.81
N LEU A 376 20.03 -10.93 -1.68
CA LEU A 376 19.32 -9.73 -1.26
C LEU A 376 17.93 -10.07 -0.66
N PRO A 377 17.37 -9.19 0.19
CA PRO A 377 16.04 -9.38 0.76
C PRO A 377 14.95 -9.56 -0.31
N ILE A 378 13.84 -10.22 0.06
CA ILE A 378 12.72 -10.52 -0.85
C ILE A 378 12.26 -9.28 -1.64
N ARG A 379 12.16 -8.11 -0.99
CA ARG A 379 11.76 -6.83 -1.61
C ARG A 379 12.94 -5.91 -1.97
N ALA A 380 14.08 -6.49 -2.36
CA ALA A 380 15.30 -5.73 -2.60
C ALA A 380 15.16 -4.73 -3.75
N LEU A 381 15.67 -3.51 -3.54
CA LEU A 381 15.83 -2.49 -4.57
C LEU A 381 17.26 -2.49 -5.11
N VAL A 382 17.42 -2.80 -6.40
CA VAL A 382 18.70 -2.84 -7.10
C VAL A 382 18.78 -1.75 -8.17
N VAL A 383 19.89 -1.02 -8.20
CA VAL A 383 20.16 0.01 -9.21
C VAL A 383 21.42 -0.35 -10.02
N GLU A 384 21.33 -0.40 -11.35
CA GLU A 384 22.48 -0.46 -12.25
C GLU A 384 22.79 0.93 -12.83
N LEU A 385 24.06 1.33 -12.80
CA LEU A 385 24.56 2.55 -13.43
C LEU A 385 25.39 2.19 -14.65
N GLY A 386 25.00 2.64 -15.84
CA GLY A 386 25.68 2.37 -17.11
C GLY A 386 25.34 0.99 -17.67
N THR A 387 24.34 0.92 -18.55
CA THR A 387 23.85 -0.38 -19.05
C THR A 387 24.57 -0.91 -20.28
N SER A 388 25.26 -0.06 -21.05
CA SER A 388 25.90 -0.45 -22.31
C SER A 388 24.96 -1.33 -23.17
N SER A 389 25.36 -2.56 -23.49
CA SER A 389 24.59 -3.54 -24.26
C SER A 389 23.51 -4.32 -23.47
N ARG A 390 23.25 -3.94 -22.21
CA ARG A 390 22.25 -4.52 -21.29
C ARG A 390 22.47 -5.96 -20.85
N ARG A 391 23.64 -6.54 -21.15
CA ARG A 391 24.02 -7.89 -20.68
C ARG A 391 23.95 -8.01 -19.15
N ALA A 392 24.47 -7.01 -18.42
CA ALA A 392 24.42 -7.00 -16.96
C ALA A 392 22.99 -6.78 -16.41
N SER A 393 22.19 -5.97 -17.09
CA SER A 393 20.79 -5.74 -16.73
C SER A 393 19.97 -7.03 -16.74
N VAL A 394 20.13 -7.86 -17.77
CA VAL A 394 19.46 -9.16 -17.88
C VAL A 394 19.96 -10.12 -16.79
N VAL A 395 21.27 -10.13 -16.53
CA VAL A 395 21.87 -10.95 -15.47
C VAL A 395 21.29 -10.59 -14.09
N ILE A 396 21.18 -9.30 -13.76
CA ILE A 396 20.61 -8.84 -12.48
C ILE A 396 19.12 -9.20 -12.41
N ALA A 397 18.35 -8.88 -13.45
CA ALA A 397 16.90 -9.15 -13.48
C ALA A 397 16.58 -10.64 -13.33
N SER A 398 17.38 -11.52 -13.95
CA SER A 398 17.21 -12.98 -13.88
C SER A 398 17.47 -13.59 -12.49
N ALA A 399 18.10 -12.83 -11.59
CA ALA A 399 18.50 -13.28 -10.26
C ALA A 399 17.75 -12.56 -9.13
N LEU A 400 16.89 -11.59 -9.47
CA LEU A 400 16.18 -10.75 -8.54
C LEU A 400 15.19 -11.59 -7.70
N PRO A 401 15.13 -11.40 -6.37
CA PRO A 401 14.21 -12.15 -5.53
C PRO A 401 12.73 -11.77 -5.80
N PRO A 402 11.76 -12.61 -5.40
CA PRO A 402 10.34 -12.35 -5.65
C PRO A 402 9.88 -11.02 -5.03
N ALA A 403 9.30 -10.11 -5.83
CA ALA A 403 8.95 -8.74 -5.45
C ALA A 403 10.14 -7.77 -5.24
N GLY A 404 11.35 -8.11 -5.71
CA GLY A 404 12.44 -7.16 -5.86
C GLY A 404 12.18 -6.18 -7.01
N HIS A 405 12.76 -4.98 -6.91
CA HIS A 405 12.70 -3.96 -7.94
C HIS A 405 14.08 -3.70 -8.52
N PHE A 406 14.17 -3.60 -9.84
CA PHE A 406 15.41 -3.31 -10.55
C PHE A 406 15.26 -2.05 -11.42
N TYR A 407 16.18 -1.11 -11.24
CA TYR A 407 16.27 0.12 -12.02
C TYR A 407 17.63 0.17 -12.71
N TYR A 408 17.66 0.69 -13.94
CA TYR A 408 18.91 0.96 -14.64
C TYR A 408 18.96 2.39 -15.15
N ILE A 409 20.15 2.99 -15.14
CA ILE A 409 20.35 4.41 -15.45
C ILE A 409 21.45 4.54 -16.50
N ASN A 410 21.13 5.14 -17.65
CA ASN A 410 22.02 5.19 -18.81
C ASN A 410 22.91 6.43 -18.84
N GLU A 411 22.41 7.57 -18.40
CA GLU A 411 23.17 8.81 -18.28
C GLU A 411 23.00 9.36 -16.87
N LEU A 412 24.07 9.91 -16.28
CA LEU A 412 24.04 10.50 -14.93
C LEU A 412 23.22 11.81 -14.87
N GLY A 413 22.55 12.22 -15.95
CA GLY A 413 21.59 13.33 -16.00
C GLY A 413 20.15 12.83 -15.89
N ASP A 414 19.30 13.61 -15.23
CA ASP A 414 17.82 13.53 -15.23
C ASP A 414 17.06 12.66 -14.22
N ALA A 415 17.71 12.08 -13.19
CA ALA A 415 16.97 11.55 -12.04
C ALA A 415 17.18 12.40 -10.77
N ASN A 416 16.41 13.48 -10.57
CA ASN A 416 16.32 14.14 -9.26
C ASN A 416 15.70 13.16 -8.24
N CYS A 417 16.52 12.29 -7.68
CA CYS A 417 16.16 11.47 -6.52
C CYS A 417 16.75 12.16 -5.29
N ASP A 418 15.94 12.96 -4.60
CA ASP A 418 16.36 13.74 -3.43
C ASP A 418 16.25 12.96 -2.09
N VAL A 419 16.37 11.62 -2.08
CA VAL A 419 16.03 10.81 -0.89
C VAL A 419 17.06 9.71 -0.56
N LEU A 420 17.66 9.80 0.64
CA LEU A 420 18.64 8.86 1.21
C LEU A 420 18.02 7.50 1.63
N ASN A 421 18.83 6.42 1.68
CA ASN A 421 18.50 5.08 2.24
C ASN A 421 17.41 4.20 1.55
N LEU A 422 17.31 4.23 0.22
CA LEU A 422 16.34 3.42 -0.53
C LEU A 422 16.88 2.06 -1.04
N CYS A 423 18.17 1.96 -1.40
CA CYS A 423 18.69 0.86 -2.21
C CYS A 423 19.33 -0.26 -1.37
N ASP A 424 19.11 -1.52 -1.74
CA ASP A 424 19.79 -2.70 -1.18
C ASP A 424 21.08 -3.02 -1.92
N MET A 425 21.13 -2.71 -3.23
CA MET A 425 22.35 -2.82 -4.03
C MET A 425 22.45 -1.72 -5.09
N VAL A 426 23.66 -1.17 -5.29
CA VAL A 426 24.01 -0.32 -6.44
C VAL A 426 25.15 -0.98 -7.20
N PHE A 427 24.92 -1.35 -8.46
CA PHE A 427 25.90 -1.88 -9.38
C PHE A 427 26.43 -0.78 -10.31
N VAL A 428 27.70 -0.41 -10.11
CA VAL A 428 28.40 0.62 -10.89
C VAL A 428 29.11 -0.03 -12.07
N ASN A 429 28.53 0.16 -13.25
CA ASN A 429 29.00 -0.32 -14.56
C ASN A 429 29.13 0.85 -15.56
N THR A 430 29.51 2.02 -15.06
CA THR A 430 29.66 3.25 -15.85
C THR A 430 31.00 3.27 -16.61
N LYS A 431 31.26 4.37 -17.35
CA LYS A 431 32.60 4.63 -17.91
C LYS A 431 33.63 4.49 -16.78
N SER A 432 34.62 3.63 -16.99
CA SER A 432 35.58 3.23 -15.96
C SER A 432 36.67 4.29 -15.66
N ASP A 433 36.39 5.56 -15.98
CA ASP A 433 37.23 6.69 -15.64
C ASP A 433 36.95 7.19 -14.20
N TYR A 434 37.93 7.86 -13.61
CA TYR A 434 37.86 8.32 -12.22
C TYR A 434 36.66 9.25 -11.95
N GLN A 435 36.33 10.16 -12.87
CA GLN A 435 35.30 11.17 -12.63
C GLN A 435 33.90 10.56 -12.65
N SER A 436 33.61 9.70 -13.63
CA SER A 436 32.34 9.00 -13.74
C SER A 436 32.05 8.12 -12.52
N VAL A 437 33.05 7.37 -12.04
CA VAL A 437 32.92 6.52 -10.85
C VAL A 437 32.82 7.36 -9.58
N ARG A 438 33.59 8.44 -9.47
CA ARG A 438 33.49 9.39 -8.34
C ARG A 438 32.09 10.00 -8.23
N GLN A 439 31.49 10.42 -9.34
CA GLN A 439 30.12 10.96 -9.35
C GLN A 439 29.09 9.90 -8.97
N ALA A 440 29.26 8.66 -9.43
CA ALA A 440 28.41 7.56 -9.02
C ALA A 440 28.48 7.32 -7.50
N ILE A 441 29.67 7.34 -6.90
CA ILE A 441 29.85 7.20 -5.44
C ILE A 441 29.19 8.35 -4.69
N LEU A 442 29.48 9.60 -5.05
CA LEU A 442 28.92 10.77 -4.37
C LEU A 442 27.39 10.76 -4.36
N ARG A 443 26.77 10.33 -5.45
CA ARG A 443 25.32 10.36 -5.60
C ARG A 443 24.63 9.15 -4.99
N TRP A 444 25.17 7.95 -5.19
CA TRP A 444 24.44 6.71 -4.90
C TRP A 444 24.85 6.01 -3.61
N TYR A 445 26.06 6.24 -3.11
CA TYR A 445 26.48 5.69 -1.83
C TYR A 445 25.61 6.19 -0.64
N PRO A 446 25.19 7.47 -0.60
CA PRO A 446 24.24 7.95 0.41
C PRO A 446 22.86 7.28 0.32
N MET A 447 22.45 6.82 -0.87
CA MET A 447 21.16 6.15 -1.10
C MET A 447 21.13 4.69 -0.67
N LEU A 448 22.30 4.08 -0.44
CA LEU A 448 22.42 2.68 -0.06
C LEU A 448 22.02 2.48 1.41
N LYS A 449 21.21 1.46 1.71
CA LYS A 449 20.85 1.08 3.09
C LYS A 449 22.09 0.63 3.88
N ILE A 450 22.06 0.78 5.21
CA ILE A 450 23.02 0.11 6.09
C ILE A 450 22.92 -1.41 5.84
N GLY A 451 24.06 -2.05 5.63
CA GLY A 451 24.15 -3.47 5.26
C GLY A 451 23.96 -3.76 3.76
N GLY A 452 23.60 -2.76 2.95
CA GLY A 452 23.49 -2.87 1.49
C GLY A 452 24.84 -2.89 0.77
N TYR A 453 24.82 -3.23 -0.51
CA TYR A 453 26.03 -3.46 -1.32
C TYR A 453 26.25 -2.40 -2.39
N MET A 454 27.45 -1.83 -2.44
CA MET A 454 27.93 -1.07 -3.59
C MET A 454 28.95 -1.93 -4.36
N VAL A 455 28.62 -2.27 -5.60
CA VAL A 455 29.35 -3.23 -6.42
C VAL A 455 29.95 -2.51 -7.62
N PHE A 456 31.24 -2.73 -7.90
CA PHE A 456 31.97 -2.07 -8.97
C PHE A 456 32.48 -3.09 -9.96
N HIS A 457 32.19 -2.89 -11.24
CA HIS A 457 32.80 -3.63 -12.33
C HIS A 457 34.14 -3.01 -12.75
N ASN A 458 35.04 -3.79 -13.36
CA ASN A 458 36.38 -3.40 -13.81
C ASN A 458 37.34 -2.88 -12.73
N TYR A 459 37.09 -3.15 -11.45
CA TYR A 459 37.90 -2.65 -10.33
C TYR A 459 39.38 -3.08 -10.41
N GLY A 460 39.63 -4.33 -10.83
CA GLY A 460 40.98 -4.90 -10.93
C GLY A 460 41.76 -4.50 -12.19
N TRP A 461 41.08 -3.96 -13.21
CA TRP A 461 41.65 -3.81 -14.55
C TRP A 461 41.89 -2.36 -14.96
N LEU A 462 41.11 -1.42 -14.42
CA LEU A 462 41.17 -0.01 -14.82
C LEU A 462 41.45 0.90 -13.63
N THR A 463 42.50 1.71 -13.77
CA THR A 463 43.04 2.57 -12.70
C THR A 463 42.03 3.61 -12.20
N GLY A 464 41.08 4.04 -13.03
CA GLY A 464 40.05 5.02 -12.67
C GLY A 464 39.08 4.54 -11.58
N VAL A 465 38.54 3.33 -11.73
CA VAL A 465 37.60 2.72 -10.76
C VAL A 465 38.28 2.53 -9.41
N LYS A 466 39.47 1.89 -9.41
CA LYS A 466 40.25 1.64 -8.19
C LYS A 466 40.61 2.94 -7.47
N LYS A 467 41.07 3.96 -8.20
CA LYS A 467 41.40 5.27 -7.65
C LYS A 467 40.18 5.95 -7.02
N ALA A 468 39.02 5.90 -7.65
CA ALA A 468 37.79 6.48 -7.12
C ALA A 468 37.37 5.81 -5.81
N VAL A 469 37.25 4.48 -5.80
CA VAL A 469 36.86 3.73 -4.59
C VAL A 469 37.82 3.97 -3.42
N LEU A 470 39.14 3.97 -3.66
CA LEU A 470 40.13 4.24 -2.62
C LEU A 470 40.03 5.68 -2.08
N SER A 471 39.69 6.66 -2.93
CA SER A 471 39.53 8.06 -2.50
C SER A 471 38.36 8.27 -1.52
N PHE A 472 37.38 7.37 -1.49
CA PHE A 472 36.25 7.38 -0.54
C PHE A 472 36.45 6.44 0.66
N GLY A 473 37.59 5.75 0.77
CA GLY A 473 37.88 4.84 1.88
C GLY A 473 36.94 3.64 1.98
N LEU A 474 36.33 3.23 0.86
CA LEU A 474 35.43 2.07 0.84
C LEU A 474 36.24 0.77 0.99
N ASN A 475 35.91 -0.03 2.01
CA ASN A 475 36.55 -1.32 2.28
C ASN A 475 35.71 -2.47 1.75
N GLY A 476 36.28 -3.36 0.96
CA GLY A 476 35.55 -4.42 0.28
C GLY A 476 36.46 -5.51 -0.27
N HIS A 477 35.88 -6.47 -0.97
CA HIS A 477 36.58 -7.64 -1.49
C HIS A 477 36.12 -7.99 -2.91
N PHE A 478 36.96 -8.71 -3.64
CA PHE A 478 36.56 -9.27 -4.93
C PHE A 478 35.56 -10.41 -4.71
N ILE A 479 34.48 -10.39 -5.48
CA ILE A 479 33.52 -11.50 -5.58
C ILE A 479 33.67 -12.25 -6.94
N ALA A 480 34.33 -11.61 -7.92
CA ALA A 480 34.88 -12.22 -9.13
C ALA A 480 36.02 -11.36 -9.66
N GLU A 481 36.70 -11.82 -10.72
CA GLU A 481 37.94 -11.23 -11.27
C GLU A 481 37.89 -9.69 -11.47
N SER A 482 36.80 -9.17 -12.04
CA SER A 482 36.60 -7.73 -12.27
C SER A 482 35.57 -7.09 -11.32
N LEU A 483 34.95 -7.89 -10.45
CA LEU A 483 33.79 -7.51 -9.65
C LEU A 483 34.18 -7.36 -8.18
N TRP A 484 34.21 -6.12 -7.71
CA TRP A 484 34.57 -5.77 -6.35
C TRP A 484 33.37 -5.22 -5.60
N CYS A 485 33.17 -5.67 -4.36
CA CYS A 485 31.97 -5.37 -3.58
C CYS A 485 32.33 -4.75 -2.24
N HIS A 486 31.67 -3.64 -1.93
CA HIS A 486 31.69 -3.00 -0.62
C HIS A 486 30.31 -3.13 0.05
N ARG A 487 30.30 -3.46 1.34
CA ARG A 487 29.08 -3.48 2.16
C ARG A 487 29.05 -2.26 3.07
N LYS A 488 28.00 -1.44 2.97
CA LYS A 488 27.86 -0.22 3.77
C LYS A 488 27.72 -0.56 5.25
N ALA A 489 28.67 -0.11 6.05
CA ALA A 489 28.66 -0.28 7.50
C ALA A 489 27.83 0.81 8.18
N ASP A 490 27.30 0.52 9.37
CA ASP A 490 26.72 1.53 10.24
C ASP A 490 27.82 2.45 10.77
N GLU A 491 27.70 3.76 10.55
CA GLU A 491 28.68 4.74 11.02
C GLU A 491 28.71 4.84 12.56
N LEU A 492 27.67 4.39 13.27
CA LEU A 492 27.62 4.31 14.74
C LEU A 492 28.51 3.19 15.32
N LEU A 493 28.93 2.20 14.52
CA LEU A 493 29.80 1.11 14.98
C LEU A 493 31.31 1.41 14.82
N ARG A 494 31.67 2.59 14.31
CA ARG A 494 33.07 3.00 14.07
C ARG A 494 33.53 4.21 14.89
N ARG A 495 32.74 4.68 15.86
CA ARG A 495 33.14 5.75 16.79
C ARG A 495 33.12 5.28 18.22
#